data_AF-A0A3B9GD83-F1
#
_entry.id   AF-A0A3B9GD83-F1
#
_cell.length_a   1.000
_cell.length_b   1.000
_cell.length_c   1.000
_cell.angle_alpha   90.00
_cell.angle_beta   90.00
_cell.angle_gamma   90.00
#
_symmetry.space_group_name_H-M   'P 1'
#
loop_
_entity.id
_entity.type
_entity.pdbx_description
1 polymer ?
#
loop_
_entity_poly.entity_id
_entity_poly.type
_entity_poly.pdbx_seq_one_letter_code
_entity_poly.pdbx_strand_id
1 'polypeptide(L)'
;MISLPKILRSFFSLKAIAFNLVGTAAGHAAVDFNRDIRPILSDKCFHCHGPDEKTREAELRLDTYEGATEGGEFEVPIKPGEPNGSEVITRILNQDPEEIMPPPETHKKVSPKELELLKQWIEEGARYDDPWTYKNPIKYPAPAVQNKDWPANFIDHFILSKLEEVAISPSPDTDPVTLLRRLNFDLTGLPPAPADRQRFLRSFESNPQIAIETEVERLLKS
;
A
#
# COMPACT_ATOMS: atom_id res chain seq x y z
N MET A 1 -45.16 -53.22 57.36
CA MET A 1 -45.94 -52.06 56.86
C MET A 1 -45.24 -50.78 57.28
N ILE A 2 -44.24 -50.30 56.52
CA ILE A 2 -43.74 -48.91 56.62
C ILE A 2 -43.33 -48.48 55.20
N SER A 3 -43.84 -47.32 54.79
CA SER A 3 -43.91 -46.79 53.43
C SER A 3 -42.61 -46.13 52.97
N LEU A 4 -42.18 -46.37 51.73
CA LEU A 4 -41.12 -45.58 51.05
C LEU A 4 -41.68 -44.24 50.55
N PRO A 5 -40.88 -43.14 50.53
CA PRO A 5 -41.29 -41.88 49.91
C PRO A 5 -40.94 -41.86 48.41
N LYS A 6 -41.83 -41.25 47.62
CA LYS A 6 -41.70 -41.04 46.18
C LYS A 6 -40.65 -39.95 45.91
N ILE A 7 -39.63 -40.27 45.12
CA ILE A 7 -38.65 -39.30 44.59
C ILE A 7 -39.22 -38.70 43.31
N LEU A 8 -39.44 -37.39 43.32
CA LEU A 8 -39.90 -36.59 42.19
C LEU A 8 -38.75 -36.45 41.17
N ARG A 9 -38.90 -37.02 39.97
CA ARG A 9 -37.95 -36.83 38.86
C ARG A 9 -38.30 -35.56 38.09
N SER A 10 -37.51 -34.51 38.29
CA SER A 10 -37.56 -33.29 37.48
C SER A 10 -36.83 -33.53 36.16
N PHE A 11 -37.56 -33.51 35.05
CA PHE A 11 -36.99 -33.56 33.70
C PHE A 11 -36.49 -32.17 33.31
N PHE A 12 -35.18 -31.93 33.41
CA PHE A 12 -34.54 -30.77 32.78
C PHE A 12 -34.27 -31.10 31.31
N SER A 13 -35.04 -30.48 30.40
CA SER A 13 -34.83 -30.60 28.96
C SER A 13 -33.67 -29.68 28.55
N LEU A 14 -32.48 -30.25 28.32
CA LEU A 14 -31.34 -29.53 27.74
C LEU A 14 -31.64 -29.21 26.26
N LYS A 15 -31.87 -27.93 25.94
CA LYS A 15 -31.86 -27.46 24.55
C LYS A 15 -30.40 -27.29 24.11
N ALA A 16 -29.93 -28.16 23.23
CA ALA A 16 -28.64 -27.99 22.56
C ALA A 16 -28.73 -26.79 21.61
N ILE A 17 -27.96 -25.74 21.91
CA ILE A 17 -27.77 -24.58 21.02
C ILE A 17 -26.63 -24.94 20.07
N ALA A 18 -26.97 -25.19 18.81
CA ALA A 18 -25.99 -25.38 17.74
C ALA A 18 -25.37 -24.02 17.39
N PHE A 19 -24.12 -23.81 17.81
CA PHE A 19 -23.33 -22.64 17.45
C PHE A 19 -22.77 -22.87 16.03
N ASN A 20 -23.42 -22.28 15.03
CA ASN A 20 -22.89 -22.28 13.67
C ASN A 20 -21.69 -21.32 13.63
N LEU A 21 -20.49 -21.88 13.59
CA LEU A 21 -19.27 -21.12 13.32
C LEU A 21 -19.31 -20.70 11.85
N VAL A 22 -19.76 -19.47 11.58
CA VAL A 22 -19.57 -18.84 10.27
C VAL A 22 -18.09 -18.50 10.18
N GLY A 23 -17.32 -19.36 9.53
CA GLY A 23 -15.94 -19.07 9.17
C GLY A 23 -15.94 -17.92 8.17
N THR A 24 -15.56 -16.72 8.63
CA THR A 24 -15.17 -15.63 7.74
C THR A 24 -13.87 -16.05 7.06
N ALA A 25 -13.96 -16.57 5.83
CA ALA A 25 -12.81 -16.60 4.95
C ALA A 25 -12.40 -15.13 4.73
N ALA A 26 -11.33 -14.72 5.41
CA ALA A 26 -10.65 -13.48 5.10
C ALA A 26 -10.06 -13.64 3.70
N GLY A 27 -10.84 -13.28 2.68
CA GLY A 27 -10.33 -13.17 1.32
C GLY A 27 -9.19 -12.16 1.37
N HIS A 28 -7.98 -12.62 1.08
CA HIS A 28 -6.87 -11.71 0.86
C HIS A 28 -7.31 -10.78 -0.27
N ALA A 29 -7.11 -9.46 -0.09
CA ALA A 29 -7.38 -8.50 -1.14
C ALA A 29 -6.62 -8.94 -2.39
N ALA A 30 -7.26 -8.86 -3.56
CA ALA A 30 -6.64 -9.22 -4.83
C ALA A 30 -5.32 -8.46 -5.00
N VAL A 31 -4.32 -9.15 -5.55
CA VAL A 31 -3.01 -8.56 -5.77
C VAL A 31 -3.12 -7.52 -6.88
N ASP A 32 -2.59 -6.33 -6.65
CA ASP A 32 -2.48 -5.31 -7.69
C ASP A 32 -1.07 -5.35 -8.28
N PHE A 33 -0.96 -5.63 -9.59
CA PHE A 33 0.33 -5.79 -10.24
C PHE A 33 1.23 -4.55 -10.08
N ASN A 34 0.69 -3.34 -10.22
CA ASN A 34 1.49 -2.13 -10.18
C ASN A 34 1.92 -1.75 -8.76
N ARG A 35 1.05 -1.98 -7.77
CA ARG A 35 1.31 -1.68 -6.36
C ARG A 35 2.20 -2.73 -5.71
N ASP A 36 1.93 -4.01 -5.96
CA ASP A 36 2.48 -5.11 -5.17
C ASP A 36 3.58 -5.88 -5.89
N ILE A 37 3.48 -6.09 -7.23
CA ILE A 37 4.35 -7.02 -7.97
C ILE A 37 5.44 -6.32 -8.76
N ARG A 38 5.08 -5.32 -9.56
CA ARG A 38 6.01 -4.55 -10.39
C ARG A 38 7.18 -3.99 -9.57
N PRO A 39 7.01 -3.47 -8.34
CA PRO A 39 8.14 -3.02 -7.52
C PRO A 39 9.11 -4.16 -7.17
N ILE A 40 8.60 -5.37 -6.90
CA ILE A 40 9.42 -6.56 -6.60
C ILE A 40 10.23 -6.93 -7.85
N LEU A 41 9.57 -7.09 -8.99
CA LEU A 41 10.22 -7.49 -10.24
C LEU A 41 11.21 -6.42 -10.75
N SER A 42 10.83 -5.15 -10.66
CA SER A 42 11.69 -4.03 -11.07
C SER A 42 12.93 -3.89 -10.19
N ASP A 43 12.80 -4.13 -8.88
CA ASP A 43 13.95 -4.10 -7.99
C ASP A 43 14.83 -5.33 -8.22
N LYS A 44 14.25 -6.53 -8.32
CA LYS A 44 15.01 -7.77 -8.12
C LYS A 44 15.30 -8.58 -9.39
N CYS A 45 14.58 -8.31 -10.48
CA CYS A 45 14.56 -9.20 -11.65
C CYS A 45 14.92 -8.46 -12.94
N PHE A 46 14.39 -7.26 -13.19
CA PHE A 46 14.50 -6.59 -14.49
C PHE A 46 15.91 -6.12 -14.88
N HIS A 47 16.86 -6.12 -13.95
CA HIS A 47 18.24 -5.80 -14.30
C HIS A 47 18.83 -6.86 -15.26
N CYS A 48 18.62 -8.15 -14.95
CA CYS A 48 19.12 -9.26 -15.75
C CYS A 48 18.04 -9.89 -16.65
N HIS A 49 16.75 -9.67 -16.36
CA HIS A 49 15.63 -10.29 -17.12
C HIS A 49 14.59 -9.24 -17.54
N GLY A 50 15.03 -8.03 -17.87
CA GLY A 50 14.18 -6.92 -18.27
C GLY A 50 14.48 -6.42 -19.68
N PRO A 51 14.13 -5.17 -20.01
CA PRO A 51 14.14 -4.66 -21.39
C PRO A 51 15.53 -4.37 -21.96
N ASP A 52 16.57 -4.27 -21.14
CA ASP A 52 17.93 -3.97 -21.61
C ASP A 52 18.61 -5.22 -22.17
N GLU A 53 18.76 -5.28 -23.49
CA GLU A 53 19.35 -6.43 -24.18
C GLU A 53 20.81 -6.68 -23.77
N LYS A 54 21.54 -5.67 -23.31
CA LYS A 54 22.97 -5.78 -22.99
C LYS A 54 23.24 -6.50 -21.68
N THR A 55 22.30 -6.42 -20.74
CA THR A 55 22.38 -7.08 -19.43
C THR A 55 21.44 -8.27 -19.35
N ARG A 56 20.67 -8.55 -20.41
CA ARG A 56 19.65 -9.59 -20.42
C ARG A 56 20.26 -10.98 -20.54
N GLU A 57 19.97 -11.79 -19.53
CA GLU A 57 20.38 -13.19 -19.42
C GLU A 57 19.24 -14.12 -19.88
N ALA A 58 19.63 -15.28 -20.42
CA ALA A 58 18.74 -16.34 -20.90
C ALA A 58 17.65 -15.89 -21.89
N GLU A 59 17.88 -14.77 -22.60
CA GLU A 59 16.90 -14.09 -23.47
C GLU A 59 15.54 -13.82 -22.79
N LEU A 60 15.51 -13.80 -21.45
CA LEU A 60 14.29 -13.78 -20.65
C LEU A 60 13.79 -12.35 -20.42
N ARG A 61 12.47 -12.15 -20.54
CA ARG A 61 11.78 -10.87 -20.38
C ARG A 61 10.66 -10.95 -19.37
N LEU A 62 10.98 -10.75 -18.09
CA LEU A 62 10.00 -10.72 -16.99
C LEU A 62 9.21 -9.42 -16.93
N ASP A 63 9.59 -8.39 -17.67
CA ASP A 63 8.92 -7.09 -17.73
C ASP A 63 7.69 -7.06 -18.64
N THR A 64 7.49 -8.08 -19.49
CA THR A 64 6.31 -8.25 -20.33
C THR A 64 5.60 -9.56 -20.02
N TYR A 65 4.29 -9.62 -20.28
CA TYR A 65 3.51 -10.84 -20.05
C TYR A 65 4.00 -11.96 -20.97
N GLU A 66 4.12 -11.69 -22.27
CA GLU A 66 4.54 -12.66 -23.27
C GLU A 66 5.94 -13.20 -22.97
N GLY A 67 6.87 -12.31 -22.60
CA GLY A 67 8.23 -12.70 -22.25
C GLY A 67 8.33 -13.54 -20.99
N ALA A 68 7.42 -13.32 -20.03
CA ALA A 68 7.36 -14.05 -18.78
C ALA A 68 6.66 -15.41 -18.91
N THR A 69 5.71 -15.56 -19.84
CA THR A 69 4.92 -16.79 -20.00
C THR A 69 5.39 -17.68 -21.14
N GLU A 70 6.10 -17.14 -22.13
CA GLU A 70 6.57 -17.87 -23.31
C GLU A 70 8.08 -17.75 -23.55
N GLY A 71 8.75 -16.82 -22.88
CA GLY A 71 10.17 -16.52 -23.10
C GLY A 71 11.12 -17.37 -22.26
N GLY A 72 12.42 -17.19 -22.51
CA GLY A 72 13.51 -17.92 -21.86
C GLY A 72 14.05 -19.09 -22.68
N GLU A 73 15.31 -19.45 -22.48
CA GLU A 73 15.94 -20.59 -23.17
C GLU A 73 15.49 -21.98 -22.66
N PHE A 74 14.90 -22.04 -21.46
CA PHE A 74 14.70 -23.31 -20.74
C PHE A 74 13.22 -23.64 -20.53
N GLU A 75 12.69 -23.28 -19.36
CA GLU A 75 11.36 -23.62 -18.88
C GLU A 75 10.48 -22.37 -18.84
N VAL A 76 9.16 -22.58 -18.76
CA VAL A 76 8.18 -21.50 -18.63
C VAL A 76 8.47 -20.70 -17.34
N PRO A 77 8.90 -19.42 -17.45
CA PRO A 77 9.33 -18.64 -16.29
C PRO A 77 8.20 -18.41 -15.29
N ILE A 78 7.04 -18.00 -15.81
CA ILE A 78 5.81 -17.79 -15.07
C ILE A 78 4.69 -18.54 -15.77
N LYS A 79 4.09 -19.50 -15.06
CA LYS A 79 2.95 -20.28 -15.52
C LYS A 79 1.67 -19.78 -14.85
N PRO A 80 0.81 -18.99 -15.54
CA PRO A 80 -0.40 -18.44 -14.96
C PRO A 80 -1.29 -19.53 -14.32
N GLY A 81 -1.71 -19.32 -13.09
CA GLY A 81 -2.52 -20.25 -12.31
C GLY A 81 -1.74 -21.39 -11.63
N GLU A 82 -0.42 -21.50 -11.86
CA GLU A 82 0.38 -22.60 -11.32
C GLU A 82 1.70 -22.09 -10.68
N PRO A 83 1.65 -21.52 -9.45
CA PRO A 83 2.85 -21.01 -8.79
C PRO A 83 3.95 -22.04 -8.60
N ASN A 84 3.58 -23.27 -8.23
CA ASN A 84 4.54 -24.37 -8.04
C ASN A 84 5.08 -24.93 -9.37
N GLY A 85 4.44 -24.62 -10.49
CA GLY A 85 4.89 -24.97 -11.84
C GLY A 85 5.63 -23.84 -12.55
N SER A 86 5.90 -22.73 -11.85
CA SER A 86 6.57 -21.54 -12.41
C SER A 86 8.05 -21.54 -12.01
N GLU A 87 8.93 -21.49 -13.00
CA GLU A 87 10.39 -21.57 -12.78
C GLU A 87 10.90 -20.41 -11.92
N VAL A 88 10.28 -19.22 -11.98
CA VAL A 88 10.64 -18.10 -11.12
C VAL A 88 10.55 -18.45 -9.63
N ILE A 89 9.54 -19.24 -9.23
CA ILE A 89 9.36 -19.66 -7.83
C ILE A 89 10.42 -20.71 -7.46
N THR A 90 10.73 -21.64 -8.37
CA THR A 90 11.82 -22.62 -8.21
C THR A 90 13.15 -21.92 -7.97
N ARG A 91 13.48 -20.92 -8.80
CA ARG A 91 14.72 -20.15 -8.72
C ARG A 91 14.83 -19.33 -7.44
N ILE A 92 13.72 -18.72 -6.99
CA ILE A 92 13.69 -17.98 -5.71
C ILE A 92 13.93 -18.91 -4.51
N LEU A 93 13.48 -20.16 -4.59
CA LEU A 93 13.58 -21.16 -3.51
C LEU A 93 14.83 -22.05 -3.61
N ASN A 94 15.63 -21.91 -4.66
CA ASN A 94 16.82 -22.72 -4.87
C ASN A 94 17.87 -22.42 -3.78
N GLN A 95 18.74 -23.39 -3.50
CA GLN A 95 19.83 -23.28 -2.53
C GLN A 95 21.20 -23.24 -3.19
N ASP A 96 21.30 -23.61 -4.47
CA ASP A 96 22.52 -23.50 -5.25
C ASP A 96 22.81 -22.03 -5.58
N PRO A 97 23.97 -21.47 -5.17
CA PRO A 97 24.35 -20.10 -5.50
C PRO A 97 24.36 -19.76 -6.98
N GLU A 98 24.53 -20.75 -7.86
CA GLU A 98 24.56 -20.55 -9.32
C GLU A 98 23.15 -20.61 -9.95
N GLU A 99 22.16 -21.17 -9.24
CA GLU A 99 20.79 -21.28 -9.75
C GLU A 99 19.80 -20.38 -9.03
N ILE A 100 20.12 -19.93 -7.82
CA ILE A 100 19.24 -19.07 -7.02
C ILE A 100 19.07 -17.69 -7.66
N MET A 101 17.84 -17.20 -7.66
CA MET A 101 17.51 -15.84 -8.11
C MET A 101 16.83 -15.03 -6.99
N PRO A 102 17.21 -13.76 -6.75
CA PRO A 102 18.31 -13.05 -7.41
C PRO A 102 19.68 -13.62 -7.04
N PRO A 103 20.68 -13.49 -7.93
CA PRO A 103 22.02 -14.00 -7.66
C PRO A 103 22.66 -13.33 -6.43
N PRO A 104 23.45 -14.05 -5.62
CA PRO A 104 23.99 -13.54 -4.34
C PRO A 104 24.81 -12.25 -4.45
N GLU A 105 25.50 -12.03 -5.57
CA GLU A 105 26.32 -10.86 -5.88
C GLU A 105 25.51 -9.58 -6.09
N THR A 106 24.21 -9.71 -6.41
CA THR A 106 23.30 -8.55 -6.45
C THR A 106 23.00 -8.01 -5.06
N HIS A 107 23.27 -8.80 -4.02
CA HIS A 107 22.89 -8.54 -2.62
C HIS A 107 21.38 -8.32 -2.41
N LYS A 108 20.55 -8.70 -3.37
CA LYS A 108 19.08 -8.65 -3.29
C LYS A 108 18.52 -9.99 -2.86
N LYS A 109 17.41 -9.96 -2.12
CA LYS A 109 16.68 -11.15 -1.69
C LYS A 109 15.19 -10.92 -1.77
N VAL A 110 14.44 -11.94 -2.15
CA VAL A 110 12.98 -11.95 -2.04
C VAL A 110 12.61 -12.32 -0.60
N SER A 111 11.92 -11.42 0.09
CA SER A 111 11.44 -11.67 1.45
C SER A 111 10.26 -12.65 1.44
N PRO A 112 9.95 -13.32 2.56
CA PRO A 112 8.81 -14.23 2.62
C PRO A 112 7.48 -13.60 2.20
N LYS A 113 7.28 -12.32 2.52
CA LYS A 113 6.06 -11.57 2.13
C LYS A 113 5.98 -11.33 0.63
N GLU A 114 7.10 -10.99 0.00
CA GLU A 114 7.16 -10.76 -1.44
C GLU A 114 7.02 -12.07 -2.21
N LEU A 115 7.60 -13.16 -1.71
CA LEU A 115 7.38 -14.49 -2.28
C LEU A 115 5.90 -14.88 -2.23
N GLU A 116 5.22 -14.61 -1.11
CA GLU A 116 3.78 -14.87 -1.00
C GLU A 116 2.97 -14.05 -1.99
N LEU A 117 3.29 -12.75 -2.16
CA LEU A 117 2.65 -11.90 -3.17
C LEU A 117 2.88 -12.43 -4.59
N LEU A 118 4.10 -12.84 -4.92
CA LEU A 118 4.41 -13.42 -6.24
C LEU A 118 3.62 -14.71 -6.47
N LYS A 119 3.54 -15.60 -5.47
CA LYS A 119 2.75 -16.83 -5.56
C LYS A 119 1.26 -16.53 -5.75
N GLN A 120 0.70 -15.65 -4.93
CA GLN A 120 -0.70 -15.27 -5.04
C GLN A 120 -1.01 -14.63 -6.40
N TRP A 121 -0.14 -13.74 -6.90
CA TRP A 121 -0.30 -13.13 -8.22
C TRP A 121 -0.26 -14.16 -9.36
N ILE A 122 0.66 -15.13 -9.29
CA ILE A 122 0.72 -16.21 -10.28
C ILE A 122 -0.56 -17.06 -10.21
N GLU A 123 -1.02 -17.43 -9.01
CA GLU A 123 -2.27 -18.18 -8.78
C GLU A 123 -3.49 -17.43 -9.36
N GLU A 124 -3.52 -16.10 -9.22
CA GLU A 124 -4.55 -15.20 -9.78
C GLU A 124 -4.45 -15.01 -11.31
N GLY A 125 -3.49 -15.69 -11.96
CA GLY A 125 -3.33 -15.73 -13.41
C GLY A 125 -2.25 -14.79 -13.95
N ALA A 126 -1.31 -14.35 -13.10
CA ALA A 126 -0.12 -13.58 -13.47
C ALA A 126 -0.42 -12.37 -14.38
N ARG A 127 -1.51 -11.65 -14.10
CA ARG A 127 -1.94 -10.54 -14.97
C ARG A 127 -1.00 -9.36 -14.83
N TYR A 128 -0.45 -8.91 -15.96
CA TYR A 128 0.30 -7.69 -16.06
C TYR A 128 -0.65 -6.52 -16.26
N ASP A 129 -0.18 -5.33 -15.90
CA ASP A 129 -0.98 -4.14 -15.97
C ASP A 129 -0.14 -2.93 -16.37
N ASP A 130 -0.71 -2.02 -17.16
CA ASP A 130 0.00 -0.84 -17.64
C ASP A 130 0.41 0.07 -16.48
N PRO A 131 1.54 0.79 -16.57
CA PRO A 131 1.90 1.81 -15.60
C PRO A 131 0.77 2.83 -15.42
N TRP A 132 0.60 3.32 -14.20
CA TRP A 132 -0.47 4.26 -13.84
C TRP A 132 -0.52 5.52 -14.73
N THR A 133 0.61 5.92 -15.33
CA THR A 133 0.73 7.08 -16.24
C THR A 133 -0.03 6.91 -17.55
N TYR A 134 -0.31 5.68 -17.97
CA TYR A 134 -1.06 5.37 -19.19
C TYR A 134 -2.54 5.10 -18.93
N LYS A 135 -2.97 5.18 -17.67
CA LYS A 135 -4.34 4.91 -17.26
C LYS A 135 -5.07 6.21 -16.96
N ASN A 136 -6.34 6.25 -17.35
CA ASN A 136 -7.21 7.36 -16.96
C ASN A 136 -7.40 7.34 -15.44
N PRO A 137 -7.26 8.50 -14.75
CA PRO A 137 -7.56 8.59 -13.34
C PRO A 137 -9.00 8.16 -13.07
N ILE A 138 -9.18 7.25 -12.12
CA ILE A 138 -10.49 6.80 -11.68
C ILE A 138 -10.87 7.63 -10.46
N LYS A 139 -12.11 8.16 -10.44
CA LYS A 139 -12.62 8.90 -9.29
C LYS A 139 -12.99 7.90 -8.19
N TYR A 140 -12.16 7.81 -7.16
CA TYR A 140 -12.48 7.04 -5.96
C TYR A 140 -13.38 7.84 -5.03
N PRO A 141 -14.32 7.20 -4.31
CA PRO A 141 -15.04 7.88 -3.23
C PRO A 141 -14.06 8.19 -2.09
N ALA A 142 -14.29 9.31 -1.41
CA ALA A 142 -13.54 9.63 -0.19
C ALA A 142 -13.86 8.58 0.89
N PRO A 143 -12.87 8.07 1.63
CA PRO A 143 -13.11 7.14 2.71
C PRO A 143 -13.93 7.79 3.82
N ALA A 144 -14.76 6.97 4.47
CA ALA A 144 -15.49 7.40 5.65
C ALA A 144 -14.51 7.57 6.83
N VAL A 145 -14.64 8.69 7.53
CA VAL A 145 -13.84 9.07 8.69
C VAL A 145 -14.74 9.31 9.89
N GLN A 146 -14.21 9.09 11.09
CA GLN A 146 -14.94 9.32 12.33
C GLN A 146 -15.07 10.83 12.61
N ASN A 147 -13.96 11.57 12.48
CA ASN A 147 -13.98 13.03 12.59
C ASN A 147 -14.33 13.69 11.25
N LYS A 148 -15.52 14.28 11.15
CA LYS A 148 -16.01 14.93 9.93
C LYS A 148 -15.61 16.39 9.80
N ASP A 149 -15.10 17.01 10.86
CA ASP A 149 -14.83 18.45 10.91
C ASP A 149 -13.38 18.78 10.52
N TRP A 150 -12.46 17.80 10.61
CA TRP A 150 -11.05 18.00 10.30
C TRP A 150 -10.74 18.04 8.78
N PRO A 151 -11.31 17.18 7.92
CA PRO A 151 -11.02 17.23 6.48
C PRO A 151 -11.45 18.56 5.85
N ALA A 152 -10.50 19.31 5.30
CA ALA A 152 -10.79 20.54 4.56
C ALA A 152 -11.03 20.27 3.06
N ASN A 153 -10.48 19.18 2.53
CA ASN A 153 -10.63 18.77 1.14
C ASN A 153 -10.75 17.25 0.97
N PHE A 154 -10.97 16.80 -0.27
CA PHE A 154 -11.14 15.38 -0.63
C PHE A 154 -9.96 14.48 -0.22
N ILE A 155 -8.73 14.98 -0.30
CA ILE A 155 -7.51 14.24 0.02
C ILE A 155 -7.38 14.02 1.53
N ASP A 156 -7.80 15.00 2.33
CA ASP A 156 -7.69 14.95 3.80
C ASP A 156 -8.46 13.76 4.38
N HIS A 157 -9.54 13.31 3.73
CA HIS A 157 -10.24 12.09 4.11
C HIS A 157 -9.35 10.85 4.08
N PHE A 158 -8.49 10.72 3.06
CA PHE A 158 -7.56 9.59 2.94
C PHE A 158 -6.48 9.63 4.02
N ILE A 159 -5.97 10.83 4.32
CA ILE A 159 -4.99 11.03 5.38
C ILE A 159 -5.61 10.68 6.74
N LEU A 160 -6.76 11.26 7.05
CA LEU A 160 -7.44 11.05 8.32
C LEU A 160 -7.88 9.60 8.50
N SER A 161 -8.42 8.97 7.45
CA SER A 161 -8.78 7.55 7.49
C SER A 161 -7.59 6.68 7.90
N LYS A 162 -6.39 6.97 7.37
CA LYS A 162 -5.20 6.22 7.76
C LYS A 162 -4.75 6.53 9.18
N LEU A 163 -4.79 7.80 9.60
CA LEU A 163 -4.46 8.22 10.96
C LEU A 163 -5.37 7.54 11.99
N GLU A 164 -6.67 7.50 11.74
CA GLU A 164 -7.66 6.82 12.58
C GLU A 164 -7.42 5.31 12.66
N GLU A 165 -7.07 4.65 11.54
CA GLU A 165 -6.72 3.22 11.51
C GLU A 165 -5.53 2.89 12.42
N VAL A 166 -4.52 3.76 12.46
CA VAL A 166 -3.32 3.57 13.29
C VAL A 166 -3.40 4.28 14.64
N ALA A 167 -4.59 4.77 15.03
CA ALA A 167 -4.85 5.46 16.29
C ALA A 167 -3.95 6.69 16.57
N ILE A 168 -3.60 7.44 15.52
CA ILE A 168 -2.87 8.71 15.61
C ILE A 168 -3.86 9.85 15.36
N SER A 169 -3.79 10.92 16.15
CA SER A 169 -4.59 12.14 15.92
C SER A 169 -3.81 13.13 15.05
N PRO A 170 -4.48 13.91 14.19
CA PRO A 170 -3.84 15.00 13.47
C PRO A 170 -3.14 15.99 14.42
N SER A 171 -2.00 16.50 14.00
CA SER A 171 -1.32 17.58 14.72
C SER A 171 -2.14 18.87 14.67
N PRO A 172 -2.14 19.68 15.74
CA PRO A 172 -2.79 20.98 15.72
C PRO A 172 -2.07 21.94 14.76
N ASP A 173 -2.80 22.94 14.31
CA ASP A 173 -2.23 24.04 13.53
C ASP A 173 -1.14 24.77 14.31
N THR A 174 -0.12 25.23 13.60
CA THR A 174 0.96 26.02 14.18
C THR A 174 0.53 27.47 14.38
N ASP A 175 1.18 28.19 15.29
CA ASP A 175 0.92 29.61 15.49
C ASP A 175 1.25 30.42 14.22
N PRO A 176 0.55 31.54 13.97
CA PRO A 176 0.68 32.27 12.71
C PRO A 176 2.07 32.88 12.50
N VAL A 177 2.82 33.16 13.57
CA VAL A 177 4.21 33.63 13.46
C VAL A 177 5.12 32.52 12.96
N THR A 178 4.99 31.31 13.51
CA THR A 178 5.74 30.14 13.06
C THR A 178 5.37 29.77 11.64
N LEU A 179 4.08 29.85 11.27
CA LEU A 179 3.61 29.60 9.92
C LEU A 179 4.25 30.56 8.92
N LEU A 180 4.19 31.87 9.17
CA LEU A 180 4.82 32.88 8.32
C LEU A 180 6.32 32.62 8.15
N ARG A 181 7.00 32.28 9.24
CA ARG A 181 8.43 31.97 9.20
C ARG A 181 8.74 30.77 8.31
N ARG A 182 7.93 29.70 8.39
CA ARG A 182 8.07 28.52 7.53
C ARG A 182 7.84 28.86 6.06
N LEU A 183 6.73 29.54 5.76
CA LEU A 183 6.42 29.98 4.38
C LEU A 183 7.57 30.78 3.76
N ASN A 184 8.18 31.70 4.51
CA ASN A 184 9.28 32.52 4.01
C ASN A 184 10.54 31.67 3.74
N PHE A 185 10.94 30.82 4.68
CA PHE A 185 12.11 29.96 4.48
C PHE A 185 11.90 28.93 3.37
N ASP A 186 10.71 28.35 3.25
CA ASP A 186 10.42 27.32 2.25
C ASP A 186 10.34 27.91 0.84
N LEU A 187 9.81 29.13 0.68
CA LEU A 187 9.58 29.73 -0.63
C LEU A 187 10.74 30.63 -1.10
N THR A 188 11.44 31.33 -0.19
CA THR A 188 12.49 32.29 -0.57
C THR A 188 13.85 32.02 0.09
N GLY A 189 13.90 31.14 1.10
CA GLY A 189 15.12 30.88 1.87
C GLY A 189 15.50 31.99 2.86
N LEU A 190 14.69 33.04 2.98
CA LEU A 190 14.97 34.21 3.84
C LEU A 190 13.97 34.28 5.00
N PRO A 191 14.32 34.90 6.14
CA PRO A 191 13.36 35.16 7.21
C PRO A 191 12.38 36.28 6.84
N PRO A 192 11.16 36.30 7.42
CA PRO A 192 10.19 37.37 7.17
C PRO A 192 10.66 38.72 7.74
N ALA A 193 10.38 39.82 7.05
CA ALA A 193 10.65 41.16 7.56
C ALA A 193 9.67 41.53 8.69
N PRO A 194 10.02 42.46 9.61
CA PRO A 194 9.10 42.91 10.66
C PRO A 194 7.76 43.45 10.14
N ALA A 195 7.77 44.13 8.99
CA ALA A 195 6.55 44.64 8.34
C ALA A 195 5.65 43.52 7.81
N ASP A 196 6.25 42.42 7.31
CA ASP A 196 5.51 41.26 6.80
C ASP A 196 4.75 40.57 7.91
N ARG A 197 5.38 40.42 9.08
CA ARG A 197 4.74 39.87 10.28
C ARG A 197 3.48 40.63 10.66
N GLN A 198 3.57 41.96 10.79
CA GLN A 198 2.42 42.76 11.22
C GLN A 198 1.27 42.75 10.22
N ARG A 199 1.58 42.67 8.92
CA ARG A 199 0.58 42.55 7.86
C ARG A 199 -0.09 41.18 7.91
N PHE A 200 0.72 40.12 7.97
CA PHE A 200 0.24 38.73 7.99
C PHE A 200 -0.67 38.48 9.19
N LEU A 201 -0.24 38.85 10.40
CA LEU A 201 -1.03 38.64 11.62
C LEU A 201 -2.41 39.31 11.56
N ARG A 202 -2.48 40.56 11.10
CA ARG A 202 -3.77 41.27 10.95
C ARG A 202 -4.69 40.59 9.94
N SER A 203 -4.13 40.11 8.82
CA SER A 203 -4.89 39.38 7.80
C SER A 203 -5.36 38.03 8.34
N PHE A 204 -4.49 37.32 9.06
CA PHE A 204 -4.74 35.99 9.59
C PHE A 204 -5.85 35.99 10.66
N GLU A 205 -5.91 37.01 11.52
CA GLU A 205 -7.00 37.20 12.49
C GLU A 205 -8.37 37.31 11.82
N SER A 206 -8.42 37.89 10.61
CA SER A 206 -9.67 38.07 9.87
C SER A 206 -10.05 36.83 9.06
N ASN A 207 -9.09 36.25 8.34
CA ASN A 207 -9.26 35.04 7.55
C ASN A 207 -7.91 34.33 7.34
N PRO A 208 -7.64 33.24 8.09
CA PRO A 208 -6.39 32.48 7.99
C PRO A 208 -6.06 32.00 6.58
N GLN A 209 -7.04 31.45 5.86
CA GLN A 209 -6.85 30.87 4.53
C GLN A 209 -6.39 31.93 3.53
N ILE A 210 -7.12 33.05 3.45
CA ILE A 210 -6.78 34.15 2.53
C ILE A 210 -5.43 34.77 2.89
N ALA A 211 -5.10 34.86 4.19
CA ALA A 211 -3.82 35.38 4.64
C ALA A 211 -2.64 34.51 4.16
N ILE A 212 -2.78 33.18 4.24
CA ILE A 212 -1.79 32.22 3.73
C ILE A 212 -1.64 32.36 2.21
N GLU A 213 -2.74 32.29 1.47
CA GLU A 213 -2.73 32.37 0.01
C GLU A 213 -2.09 33.68 -0.49
N THR A 214 -2.49 34.81 0.09
CA THR A 214 -1.96 36.13 -0.27
C THR A 214 -0.46 36.24 0.02
N GLU A 215 -0.01 35.70 1.15
CA GLU A 215 1.42 35.73 1.50
C GLU A 215 2.24 34.80 0.61
N VAL A 216 1.73 33.61 0.26
CA VAL A 216 2.36 32.70 -0.72
C VAL A 216 2.50 33.39 -2.07
N GLU A 217 1.43 34.01 -2.58
CA GLU A 217 1.50 34.76 -3.85
C GLU A 217 2.52 35.89 -3.82
N ARG A 218 2.62 36.61 -2.69
CA ARG A 218 3.60 37.68 -2.53
C ARG A 218 5.03 37.14 -2.56
N LEU A 219 5.29 36.03 -1.88
CA LEU A 219 6.61 35.38 -1.83
C LEU A 219 7.02 34.77 -3.18
N LEU A 220 6.08 34.23 -3.95
CA LEU A 220 6.38 33.68 -5.28
C LEU A 220 6.64 34.76 -6.35
N LYS A 221 6.29 36.04 -6.07
CA LYS A 221 6.54 37.18 -6.98
C LYS A 221 7.86 37.90 -6.73
N SER A 222 8.59 37.55 -5.67
CA SER A 222 9.82 38.25 -5.24
C SER A 222 11.07 37.82 -6.00
#